data_AF-A0A7C5MA60-F1
#
_entry.id   AF-A0A7C5MA60-F1
#
_cell.length_a   1.000
_cell.length_b   1.000
_cell.length_c   1.000
_cell.angle_alpha   90.00
_cell.angle_beta   90.00
_cell.angle_gamma   90.00
#
_symmetry.space_group_name_H-M   'P 1'
#
loop_
_entity.id
_entity.type
_entity.pdbx_description
1 polymer ?
#
loop_
_entity_poly.entity_id
_entity_poly.type
_entity_poly.pdbx_seq_one_letter_code
_entity_poly.pdbx_strand_id
1 'polypeptide(L)' 'PRTGYPVSNGVLSVTVIYNKATYADALATALFVLGPKRAMEIVENIKGLDAYIITEKEIFKSSGINRYVK' A
#
# COMPACT_ATOMS: atom_id res chain seq x y z
N PRO A 1 -8.40 13.84 8.20
CA PRO A 1 -7.94 12.68 9.01
C PRO A 1 -7.75 13.07 10.49
N ARG A 2 -7.54 12.10 11.40
CA ARG A 2 -7.55 12.28 12.88
C ARG A 2 -6.75 13.49 13.38
N THR A 3 -5.63 13.80 12.75
CA THR A 3 -4.74 14.91 13.14
C THR A 3 -4.90 16.16 12.27
N GLY A 4 -5.38 16.02 11.04
CA GLY A 4 -5.43 17.14 10.07
C GLY A 4 -4.08 17.51 9.44
N TYR A 5 -2.98 16.87 9.84
CA TYR A 5 -1.63 17.11 9.33
C TYR A 5 -1.20 16.05 8.29
N PRO A 6 -0.19 16.33 7.46
CA PRO A 6 0.46 15.33 6.63
C PRO A 6 0.92 14.11 7.44
N VAL A 7 0.92 12.95 6.77
CA VAL A 7 1.34 11.69 7.37
C VAL A 7 2.85 11.69 7.62
N SER A 8 3.26 11.23 8.80
CA SER A 8 4.66 11.06 9.19
C SER A 8 4.88 9.65 9.74
N ASN A 9 4.81 8.65 8.86
CA ASN A 9 4.94 7.23 9.19
C ASN A 9 6.09 6.52 8.45
N GLY A 10 6.95 7.28 7.76
CA GLY A 10 8.12 6.78 7.03
C GLY A 10 7.80 6.10 5.69
N VAL A 11 6.55 6.09 5.23
CA VAL A 11 6.18 5.63 3.89
C VAL A 11 6.57 6.69 2.87
N LEU A 12 7.32 6.28 1.86
CA LEU A 12 7.75 7.14 0.76
C LEU A 12 6.84 6.99 -0.46
N SER A 13 6.40 5.77 -0.75
CA SER A 13 5.53 5.48 -1.88
C SER A 13 4.72 4.19 -1.67
N VAL A 14 3.54 4.14 -2.28
CA VAL A 14 2.67 2.97 -2.36
C VAL A 14 2.23 2.79 -3.79
N THR A 15 2.54 1.63 -4.36
CA THR A 15 2.01 1.18 -5.66
C THR A 15 0.97 0.11 -5.41
N VAL A 16 -0.22 0.27 -5.99
CA VAL A 16 -1.33 -0.68 -5.89
C VAL A 16 -1.70 -1.24 -7.25
N ILE A 17 -1.91 -2.54 -7.32
CA ILE A 17 -2.42 -3.24 -8.50
C ILE A 17 -3.77 -3.86 -8.14
N TYR A 18 -4.82 -3.47 -8.87
CA TYR A 18 -6.17 -4.00 -8.71
C TYR A 18 -6.95 -3.91 -10.03
N ASN A 19 -8.06 -4.65 -10.13
CA ASN A 19 -8.85 -4.75 -11.37
C ASN A 19 -9.64 -3.48 -11.75
N LYS A 20 -9.69 -2.48 -10.86
CA LYS A 20 -10.42 -1.21 -11.06
C LYS A 20 -9.54 -0.05 -10.62
N ALA A 21 -9.23 0.85 -11.56
CA ALA A 21 -8.34 1.99 -11.32
C ALA A 21 -8.82 2.91 -10.18
N THR A 22 -10.12 3.21 -10.11
CA THR A 22 -10.69 4.05 -9.04
C THR A 22 -10.45 3.45 -7.65
N TYR A 23 -10.55 2.13 -7.50
CA TYR A 23 -10.26 1.47 -6.23
C TYR A 23 -8.76 1.42 -5.96
N ALA A 24 -7.92 1.18 -6.98
CA ALA A 24 -6.48 1.20 -6.81
C ALA A 24 -5.98 2.56 -6.29
N ASP A 25 -6.48 3.67 -6.86
CA ASP A 25 -6.13 5.04 -6.46
C ASP A 25 -6.57 5.36 -5.01
N ALA A 26 -7.83 5.03 -4.68
CA ALA A 26 -8.35 5.20 -3.32
C ALA A 26 -7.57 4.35 -2.30
N LEU A 27 -7.25 3.10 -2.64
CA LEU A 27 -6.47 2.20 -1.79
C LEU A 27 -5.03 2.67 -1.64
N ALA A 28 -4.38 3.16 -2.69
CA ALA A 28 -3.01 3.69 -2.59
C ALA A 28 -2.93 4.82 -1.54
N THR A 29 -3.90 5.73 -1.57
CA THR A 29 -4.01 6.81 -0.57
C THR A 29 -4.29 6.26 0.84
N ALA A 30 -5.25 5.34 0.97
CA ALA A 30 -5.61 4.78 2.27
C ALA A 30 -4.44 3.99 2.91
N LEU A 31 -3.77 3.14 2.14
CA LEU A 31 -2.63 2.33 2.58
C LEU A 31 -1.42 3.22 2.96
N PHE A 32 -1.18 4.30 2.21
CA PHE A 32 -0.14 5.28 2.56
C PHE A 32 -0.36 5.88 3.94
N VAL A 33 -1.61 6.27 4.26
CA VAL A 33 -1.98 6.83 5.56
C VAL A 33 -1.88 5.80 6.69
N LEU A 34 -2.28 4.55 6.44
CA LEU A 34 -2.28 3.47 7.44
C LEU A 34 -0.88 3.00 7.85
N GLY A 35 0.11 3.18 6.96
CA GLY A 35 1.48 2.73 7.18
C GLY A 35 1.68 1.25 6.80
N PRO A 36 2.95 0.82 6.66
CA PRO A 36 3.31 -0.37 5.89
C PRO A 36 2.76 -1.66 6.49
N LYS A 37 2.87 -1.86 7.81
CA LYS A 37 2.46 -3.10 8.47
C LYS A 37 0.95 -3.34 8.36
N ARG A 38 0.15 -2.34 8.74
CA ARG A 38 -1.32 -2.44 8.68
C ARG A 38 -1.82 -2.46 7.23
N ALA A 39 -1.15 -1.75 6.33
CA ALA A 39 -1.43 -1.82 4.91
C ALA A 39 -1.25 -3.25 4.37
N MET A 40 -0.13 -3.91 4.70
CA MET A 40 0.12 -5.29 4.27
C MET A 40 -0.92 -6.28 4.79
N GLU A 41 -1.33 -6.16 6.06
CA GLU A 41 -2.41 -6.98 6.61
C GLU A 41 -3.71 -6.85 5.81
N ILE A 42 -4.07 -5.64 5.38
CA ILE A 42 -5.28 -5.42 4.57
C ILE A 42 -5.10 -6.01 3.17
N VAL A 43 -3.95 -5.77 2.54
CA VAL A 43 -3.66 -6.23 1.18
C VAL A 43 -3.75 -7.74 1.08
N GLU A 44 -3.17 -8.48 2.02
CA GLU A 44 -3.21 -9.95 2.03
C GLU A 44 -4.63 -10.52 2.23
N ASN A 45 -5.57 -9.74 2.80
CA ASN A 45 -6.95 -10.16 3.02
C ASN A 45 -7.90 -9.81 1.87
N ILE A 46 -7.46 -9.04 0.87
CA ILE A 46 -8.29 -8.64 -0.28
C ILE A 46 -7.85 -9.41 -1.52
N LYS A 47 -8.73 -10.30 -1.99
CA LYS A 47 -8.46 -11.11 -3.18
C LYS A 47 -8.17 -10.24 -4.40
N GLY A 48 -7.02 -10.47 -5.02
CA GLY A 48 -6.60 -9.80 -6.26
C GLY A 48 -6.04 -8.40 -6.04
N LEU A 49 -5.90 -7.94 -4.80
CA LEU A 49 -5.18 -6.73 -4.45
C LEU A 49 -3.71 -7.05 -4.20
N ASP A 50 -2.83 -6.38 -4.94
CA ASP A 50 -1.38 -6.47 -4.73
C ASP A 50 -0.82 -5.08 -4.44
N ALA A 51 0.21 -5.02 -3.60
CA ALA A 51 0.84 -3.77 -3.22
C ALA A 51 2.37 -3.88 -3.10
N TYR A 52 3.02 -2.76 -3.41
CA TYR A 52 4.45 -2.55 -3.22
C TYR A 52 4.64 -1.24 -2.47
N ILE A 53 5.17 -1.31 -1.25
CA ILE A 53 5.31 -0.16 -0.36
C ILE A 53 6.80 0.08 -0.12
N ILE A 54 7.26 1.28 -0.44
CA ILE A 54 8.63 1.73 -0.19
C ILE A 54 8.59 2.63 1.04
N THR A 55 9.44 2.33 2.02
CA THR A 55 9.64 3.15 3.21
C THR A 55 11.08 3.67 3.25
N GLU A 56 11.38 4.54 4.21
CA GLU A 56 12.75 5.01 4.46
C GLU A 56 13.73 3.88 4.83
N LYS A 57 13.23 2.76 5.35
CA LYS A 57 14.06 1.68 5.91
C LYS A 57 14.07 0.41 5.07
N GLU A 58 12.91 0.04 4.54
CA GLU A 58 12.72 -1.24 3.87
C GLU A 58 11.53 -1.21 2.88
N ILE A 59 11.38 -2.30 2.15
CA ILE A 59 10.32 -2.49 1.16
C ILE A 59 9.38 -3.59 1.63
N PHE A 60 8.08 -3.32 1.60
CA PHE A 60 7.03 -4.30 1.86
C PHE A 60 6.36 -4.71 0.54
N LYS A 61 6.14 -6.01 0.38
CA LYS A 61 5.68 -6.64 -0.85
C LYS A 61 4.52 -7.58 -0.53
N SER A 62 3.41 -7.49 -1.24
CA SER A 62 2.36 -8.51 -1.13
C SER A 62 2.82 -9.84 -1.71
N SER A 63 2.23 -10.93 -1.23
CA SER A 63 2.52 -12.28 -1.69
C SER A 63 2.41 -12.42 -3.21
N GLY A 64 1.45 -11.71 -3.83
CA GLY A 64 1.22 -11.73 -5.27
C GLY A 64 2.02 -10.72 -6.09
N ILE A 65 2.77 -9.78 -5.48
CA ILE A 65 3.45 -8.70 -6.21
C ILE A 65 4.60 -9.20 -7.11
N ASN A 66 5.18 -10.35 -6.77
CA ASN A 66 6.29 -10.96 -7.51
C ASN A 66 5.93 -11.32 -8.97
N ARG A 67 4.63 -11.31 -9.31
CA ARG A 67 4.15 -11.47 -10.69
C ARG A 67 4.45 -10.26 -11.59
N TYR A 68 4.67 -9.09 -11.00
CA TYR A 68 4.83 -7.82 -11.71
C TYR A 68 6.23 -7.23 -11.60
N VAL A 69 7.00 -7.66 -10.61
CA VAL A 69 8.33 -7.14 -10.30
C VAL A 69 9.33 -8.29 -10.36
N LYS A 70 10.33 -8.16 -11.24
CA LYS A 70 11.45 -9.10 -11.34
C LYS A 70 12.43 -8.92 -10.19
#